data_AF-A0A523DY47-F1
#
_entry.id   AF-A0A523DY47-F1
#
_cell.length_a   1.000
_cell.length_b   1.000
_cell.length_c   1.000
_cell.angle_alpha   90.00
_cell.angle_beta   90.00
_cell.angle_gamma   90.00
#
_symmetry.space_group_name_H-M   'P 1'
#
loop_
_entity.id
_entity.type
_entity.pdbx_description
1 polymer ?
#
loop_
_entity_poly.entity_id
_entity_poly.type
_entity_poly.pdbx_seq_one_letter_code
_entity_poly.pdbx_strand_id
1 'polypeptide(L)'
;MLSFLALLSAFFCRFAFGESPLAVFGLSTASFLVPVVMLWIAAAKWRSARLSSADSEALADVLSIAVLEGRFGEAARLLERNRERLPLLSRRVCRALFDPALIAPMFGSGSFIHLGLLADSTVLEDSECDRFQIVDSVVRGLVLCERSPLRSAVIDAFRGHEFHEYPPEDAAIIDATFKNPGWYLKTNAHYSLLIPAIERLNSGEFDADYNGNGRHYEAEQGISTRSRCSLYLALKTHVLALREAVNTGIDDDFYVTDLLDLFRVVRQRSHFDGAVWESGLTNFEHPTPFAFLLYEILHDLEDLFCRALPLEGRLPHDIALTWSFCVWDLATSKDNVSESFRLCESANYLTFALQLAYAPHEACPGKLPEPSVTKAKRTYWWSISNNATSGPCCLRSWKNSIRVSGTFKTSTNGYQRSLACNKDSRLAFADQQRLKRMHRSDFSRAVRELHRGTRRRSSVPC
;
A
#
# COMPACT_ATOMS: atom_id res chain seq x y z
N MET A 1 -43.74 -23.87 0.04
CA MET A 1 -44.28 -24.57 -1.16
C MET A 1 -45.38 -25.59 -0.82
N LEU A 2 -45.22 -26.44 0.20
CA LEU A 2 -46.23 -27.46 0.56
C LEU A 2 -47.62 -26.88 0.95
N SER A 3 -47.68 -25.73 1.61
CA SER A 3 -48.93 -25.05 1.95
C SER A 3 -49.68 -24.48 0.73
N PHE A 4 -48.95 -24.20 -0.36
CA PHE A 4 -49.53 -23.67 -1.60
C PHE A 4 -50.20 -24.78 -2.42
N LEU A 5 -49.63 -25.99 -2.40
CA LEU A 5 -50.22 -27.17 -3.04
C LEU A 5 -51.47 -27.68 -2.31
N ALA A 6 -51.55 -27.55 -0.98
CA ALA A 6 -52.74 -27.87 -0.21
C ALA A 6 -53.90 -26.88 -0.43
N LEU A 7 -53.59 -25.59 -0.67
CA LEU A 7 -54.57 -24.58 -1.06
C LEU A 7 -55.11 -24.83 -2.48
N LEU A 8 -54.25 -25.24 -3.41
CA LEU A 8 -54.64 -25.62 -4.76
C LEU A 8 -55.54 -26.86 -4.81
N SER A 9 -55.27 -27.89 -3.98
CA SER A 9 -56.14 -29.08 -3.93
C SER A 9 -57.50 -28.80 -3.30
N ALA A 10 -57.57 -27.94 -2.29
CA ALA A 10 -58.84 -27.49 -1.70
C ALA A 10 -59.66 -26.61 -2.67
N PHE A 11 -58.98 -25.85 -3.52
CA PHE A 11 -59.61 -25.00 -4.53
C PHE A 11 -60.29 -25.81 -5.64
N PHE A 12 -59.63 -26.88 -6.12
CA PHE A 12 -60.21 -27.76 -7.13
C PHE A 12 -61.35 -28.65 -6.60
N CYS A 13 -61.32 -29.06 -5.32
CA CYS A 13 -62.42 -29.84 -4.73
C CYS A 13 -63.73 -29.05 -4.53
N ARG A 14 -63.70 -27.70 -4.48
CA ARG A 14 -64.90 -26.88 -4.25
C ARG A 14 -65.66 -26.48 -5.51
N PHE A 15 -65.07 -26.62 -6.70
CA PHE A 15 -65.76 -26.34 -7.97
C PHE A 15 -66.89 -27.34 -8.30
N ALA A 16 -67.05 -28.42 -7.50
CA ALA A 16 -68.04 -29.47 -7.70
C ALA A 16 -69.37 -29.27 -6.95
N PHE A 17 -69.48 -28.30 -6.04
CA PHE A 17 -70.72 -28.00 -5.32
C PHE A 17 -71.19 -26.58 -5.66
N GLY A 18 -72.48 -26.42 -5.98
CA GLY A 18 -73.10 -25.18 -6.45
C GLY A 18 -73.12 -24.05 -5.41
N GLU A 19 -71.96 -23.51 -5.08
CA GLU A 19 -71.82 -22.25 -4.34
C GLU A 19 -72.16 -21.07 -5.27
N SER A 20 -72.71 -20.00 -4.68
CA SER A 20 -73.06 -18.80 -5.43
C SER A 20 -71.81 -18.24 -6.15
N PRO A 21 -71.93 -17.72 -7.39
CA PRO A 21 -70.79 -17.21 -8.16
C PRO A 21 -70.00 -16.12 -7.40
N LEU A 22 -70.66 -15.45 -6.46
CA LEU A 22 -70.08 -14.45 -5.57
C LEU A 22 -69.15 -15.06 -4.50
N ALA A 23 -69.48 -16.25 -3.97
CA ALA A 23 -68.63 -16.98 -3.03
C ALA A 23 -67.36 -17.52 -3.71
N VAL A 24 -67.50 -18.08 -4.92
CA VAL A 24 -66.36 -18.56 -5.72
C VAL A 24 -65.45 -17.40 -6.11
N PHE A 25 -66.00 -16.27 -6.53
CA PHE A 25 -65.23 -15.05 -6.81
C PHE A 25 -64.49 -14.52 -5.57
N GLY A 26 -65.16 -14.48 -4.42
CA GLY A 26 -64.55 -14.06 -3.15
C GLY A 26 -63.38 -14.95 -2.71
N LEU A 27 -63.54 -16.28 -2.77
CA LEU A 27 -62.49 -17.26 -2.47
C LEU A 27 -61.32 -17.18 -3.46
N SER A 28 -61.61 -17.04 -4.75
CA SER A 28 -60.58 -16.86 -5.80
C SER A 28 -59.76 -15.60 -5.54
N THR A 29 -60.44 -14.49 -5.29
CA THR A 29 -59.80 -13.19 -5.05
C THR A 29 -58.99 -13.20 -3.74
N ALA A 30 -59.51 -13.81 -2.67
CA ALA A 30 -58.78 -13.96 -1.42
C ALA A 30 -57.55 -14.86 -1.54
N SER A 31 -57.63 -15.97 -2.30
CA SER A 31 -56.50 -16.87 -2.53
C SER A 31 -55.33 -16.21 -3.25
N PHE A 32 -55.61 -15.19 -4.07
CA PHE A 32 -54.60 -14.37 -4.74
C PHE A 32 -54.11 -13.20 -3.86
N LEU A 33 -55.04 -12.50 -3.21
CA LEU A 33 -54.71 -11.33 -2.38
C LEU A 33 -53.94 -11.69 -1.12
N VAL A 34 -54.27 -12.81 -0.45
CA VAL A 34 -53.63 -13.18 0.82
C VAL A 34 -52.12 -13.39 0.66
N PRO A 35 -51.60 -14.17 -0.31
CA PRO A 35 -50.16 -14.29 -0.54
C PRO A 35 -49.51 -12.96 -0.89
N VAL A 36 -50.16 -12.11 -1.69
CA VAL A 36 -49.62 -10.79 -2.08
C VAL A 36 -49.54 -9.86 -0.88
N VAL A 37 -50.57 -9.82 -0.04
CA VAL A 37 -50.60 -9.03 1.21
C VAL A 37 -49.58 -9.57 2.21
N MET A 38 -49.47 -10.89 2.36
CA MET A 38 -48.46 -11.51 3.24
C MET A 38 -47.04 -11.24 2.75
N LEU A 39 -46.80 -11.27 1.44
CA LEU A 39 -45.53 -10.88 0.85
C LEU A 39 -45.24 -9.40 1.10
N TRP A 40 -46.23 -8.52 0.98
CA TRP A 40 -46.09 -7.09 1.28
C TRP A 40 -45.81 -6.84 2.76
N ILE A 41 -46.50 -7.53 3.68
CA ILE A 41 -46.26 -7.43 5.11
C ILE A 41 -44.87 -7.98 5.45
N ALA A 42 -44.47 -9.11 4.86
CA ALA A 42 -43.13 -9.68 5.04
C ALA A 42 -42.06 -8.73 4.49
N ALA A 43 -42.25 -8.15 3.31
CA ALA A 43 -41.35 -7.17 2.72
C ALA A 43 -41.30 -5.88 3.54
N ALA A 44 -42.43 -5.42 4.08
CA ALA A 44 -42.50 -4.25 4.97
C ALA A 44 -41.77 -4.53 6.29
N LYS A 45 -42.01 -5.70 6.90
CA LYS A 45 -41.32 -6.14 8.12
C LYS A 45 -39.81 -6.31 7.88
N TRP A 46 -39.41 -6.88 6.75
CA TRP A 46 -38.00 -6.98 6.34
C TRP A 46 -37.40 -5.59 6.11
N ARG A 47 -38.14 -4.69 5.46
CA ARG A 47 -37.76 -3.28 5.29
C ARG A 47 -37.73 -2.49 6.60
N SER A 48 -38.37 -2.95 7.66
CA SER A 48 -38.32 -2.33 8.99
C SER A 48 -37.52 -3.14 10.01
N ALA A 49 -36.89 -4.25 9.60
CA ALA A 49 -36.21 -5.15 10.51
C ALA A 49 -34.99 -4.45 11.14
N ARG A 50 -35.04 -4.31 12.46
CA ARG A 50 -33.91 -3.88 13.31
C ARG A 50 -33.53 -5.09 14.17
N LEU A 51 -32.24 -5.37 14.30
CA LEU A 51 -31.71 -6.44 15.15
C LEU A 51 -32.08 -6.15 16.60
N SER A 52 -33.03 -6.89 17.17
CA SER A 52 -33.25 -6.90 18.61
C SER A 52 -32.16 -7.71 19.30
N SER A 53 -31.91 -7.51 20.59
CA SER A 53 -30.95 -8.32 21.35
C SER A 53 -31.31 -9.81 21.33
N ALA A 54 -32.60 -10.13 21.28
CA ALA A 54 -33.13 -11.49 21.20
C ALA A 54 -32.92 -12.16 19.82
N ASP A 55 -32.82 -11.37 18.74
CA ASP A 55 -32.71 -11.86 17.36
C ASP A 55 -31.28 -11.84 16.82
N SER A 56 -30.30 -11.44 17.64
CA SER A 56 -28.90 -11.31 17.24
C SER A 56 -28.31 -12.65 16.75
N GLU A 57 -28.69 -13.77 17.35
CA GLU A 57 -28.21 -15.10 16.94
C GLU A 57 -28.73 -15.53 15.56
N ALA A 58 -29.95 -15.12 15.20
CA ALA A 58 -30.53 -15.40 13.90
C ALA A 58 -29.79 -14.68 12.75
N LEU A 59 -29.04 -13.60 13.06
CA LEU A 59 -28.22 -12.91 12.07
C LEU A 59 -27.15 -13.83 11.48
N ALA A 60 -26.51 -14.68 12.28
CA ALA A 60 -25.50 -15.60 11.79
C ALA A 60 -26.07 -16.56 10.73
N ASP A 61 -27.30 -17.03 10.94
CA ASP A 61 -27.98 -17.92 10.00
C ASP A 61 -28.39 -17.17 8.73
N VAL A 62 -28.87 -15.92 8.87
CA VAL A 62 -29.18 -15.06 7.72
C VAL A 62 -27.94 -14.77 6.88
N LEU A 63 -26.80 -14.48 7.50
CA LEU A 63 -25.53 -14.26 6.79
C LEU A 63 -25.05 -15.54 6.10
N SER A 64 -25.17 -16.69 6.77
CA SER A 64 -24.83 -17.99 6.18
C SER A 64 -25.71 -18.31 4.96
N ILE A 65 -27.01 -18.04 5.05
CA ILE A 65 -27.94 -18.17 3.91
C ILE A 65 -27.57 -17.18 2.80
N ALA A 66 -27.19 -15.95 3.14
CA ALA A 66 -26.77 -14.97 2.15
C ALA A 66 -25.51 -15.40 1.39
N VAL A 67 -24.56 -16.07 2.06
CA VAL A 67 -23.39 -16.69 1.42
C VAL A 67 -23.83 -17.83 0.49
N LEU A 68 -24.69 -18.73 0.96
CA LEU A 68 -25.18 -19.87 0.16
C LEU A 68 -25.99 -19.44 -1.07
N GLU A 69 -26.82 -18.41 -0.95
CA GLU A 69 -27.69 -17.91 -2.02
C GLU A 69 -27.07 -16.78 -2.86
N GLY A 70 -25.86 -16.32 -2.51
CA GLY A 70 -25.18 -15.22 -3.21
C GLY A 70 -25.86 -13.84 -3.05
N ARG A 71 -26.63 -13.62 -1.98
CA ARG A 71 -27.42 -12.39 -1.75
C ARG A 71 -26.65 -11.30 -1.00
N PHE A 72 -25.45 -10.98 -1.46
CA PHE A 72 -24.53 -10.07 -0.76
C PHE A 72 -25.05 -8.63 -0.64
N GLY A 73 -25.80 -8.14 -1.63
CA GLY A 73 -26.40 -6.80 -1.57
C GLY A 73 -27.51 -6.68 -0.51
N GLU A 74 -28.24 -7.76 -0.24
CA GLU A 74 -29.25 -7.80 0.83
C GLU A 74 -28.57 -7.87 2.20
N ALA A 75 -27.53 -8.69 2.33
CA ALA A 75 -26.70 -8.76 3.53
C ALA A 75 -26.07 -7.39 3.85
N ALA A 76 -25.47 -6.72 2.86
CA ALA A 76 -24.92 -5.37 3.00
C ALA A 76 -25.96 -4.39 3.54
N ARG A 77 -27.15 -4.33 2.93
CA ARG A 77 -28.23 -3.43 3.39
C ARG A 77 -28.70 -3.74 4.81
N LEU A 78 -28.81 -5.02 5.16
CA LEU A 78 -29.20 -5.46 6.50
C LEU A 78 -28.15 -5.02 7.53
N LEU A 79 -26.88 -5.24 7.22
CA LEU A 79 -25.77 -4.89 8.09
C LEU A 79 -25.67 -3.37 8.26
N GLU A 80 -25.76 -2.59 7.18
CA GLU A 80 -25.67 -1.12 7.24
C GLU A 80 -26.79 -0.52 8.09
N ARG A 81 -28.01 -1.04 7.94
CA ARG A 81 -29.17 -0.59 8.74
C ARG A 81 -28.97 -0.85 10.24
N ASN A 82 -28.17 -1.86 10.59
CA ASN A 82 -27.97 -2.27 11.98
C ASN A 82 -26.58 -1.94 12.50
N ARG A 83 -25.80 -1.11 11.81
CA ARG A 83 -24.40 -0.81 12.11
C ARG A 83 -24.14 -0.49 13.58
N GLU A 84 -24.98 0.35 14.19
CA GLU A 84 -24.88 0.75 15.61
C GLU A 84 -25.01 -0.42 16.61
N ARG A 85 -25.63 -1.53 16.20
CA ARG A 85 -25.85 -2.71 17.05
C ARG A 85 -24.87 -3.85 16.75
N LEU A 86 -24.10 -3.75 15.67
CA LEU A 86 -23.13 -4.77 15.29
C LEU A 86 -21.95 -4.93 16.28
N PRO A 87 -21.52 -3.90 17.04
CA PRO A 87 -20.46 -4.08 18.05
C PRO A 87 -20.86 -4.98 19.23
N LEU A 88 -22.16 -5.13 19.52
CA LEU A 88 -22.67 -5.87 20.68
C LEU A 88 -23.02 -7.34 20.37
N LEU A 89 -22.43 -7.92 19.32
CA LEU A 89 -22.85 -9.22 18.78
C LEU A 89 -22.11 -10.41 19.41
N SER A 90 -22.81 -11.55 19.48
CA SER A 90 -22.23 -12.79 19.99
C SER A 90 -21.12 -13.34 19.08
N ARG A 91 -20.21 -14.15 19.65
CA ARG A 91 -19.07 -14.75 18.95
C ARG A 91 -19.44 -15.47 17.66
N ARG A 92 -20.59 -16.17 17.64
CA ARG A 92 -21.08 -16.88 16.45
C ARG A 92 -21.37 -15.91 15.30
N VAL A 93 -21.99 -14.77 15.61
CA VAL A 93 -22.34 -13.76 14.62
C VAL A 93 -21.09 -13.04 14.14
N CYS A 94 -20.16 -12.70 15.03
CA CYS A 94 -18.87 -12.11 14.64
C CYS A 94 -18.08 -13.02 13.69
N ARG A 95 -18.05 -14.34 13.94
CA ARG A 95 -17.43 -15.30 13.02
C ARG A 95 -18.11 -15.34 11.65
N ALA A 96 -19.44 -15.34 11.60
CA ALA A 96 -20.18 -15.34 10.34
C ALA A 96 -20.01 -14.01 9.58
N LEU A 97 -19.96 -12.89 10.31
CA LEU A 97 -19.78 -11.56 9.76
C LEU A 97 -18.39 -11.39 9.14
N PHE A 98 -17.35 -11.90 9.79
CA PHE A 98 -15.97 -11.79 9.29
C PHE A 98 -15.50 -13.05 8.55
N ASP A 99 -16.42 -13.87 8.05
CA ASP A 99 -16.09 -15.00 7.19
C ASP A 99 -15.53 -14.49 5.85
N PRO A 100 -14.33 -14.92 5.42
CA PRO A 100 -13.79 -14.55 4.11
C PRO A 100 -14.74 -14.81 2.93
N ALA A 101 -15.58 -15.85 3.02
CA ALA A 101 -16.59 -16.18 2.02
C ALA A 101 -17.71 -15.13 1.91
N LEU A 102 -17.93 -14.34 2.96
CA LEU A 102 -18.84 -13.19 2.96
C LEU A 102 -18.12 -11.89 2.59
N ILE A 103 -16.93 -11.65 3.15
CA ILE A 103 -16.16 -10.41 2.97
C ILE A 103 -15.83 -10.16 1.49
N ALA A 104 -15.22 -11.14 0.82
CA ALA A 104 -14.71 -10.93 -0.54
C ALA A 104 -15.82 -10.59 -1.55
N PRO A 105 -16.97 -11.31 -1.58
CA PRO A 105 -18.09 -10.93 -2.44
C PRO A 105 -18.73 -9.59 -2.05
N MET A 106 -18.79 -9.25 -0.76
CA MET A 106 -19.32 -7.96 -0.33
C MET A 106 -18.45 -6.79 -0.81
N PHE A 107 -17.12 -6.91 -0.74
CA PHE A 107 -16.22 -5.92 -1.35
C PHE A 107 -16.36 -5.87 -2.87
N GLY A 108 -16.55 -7.01 -3.54
CA GLY A 108 -16.85 -7.06 -4.97
C GLY A 108 -18.15 -6.32 -5.34
N SER A 109 -19.12 -6.29 -4.43
CA SER A 109 -20.37 -5.53 -4.58
C SER A 109 -20.26 -4.03 -4.22
N GLY A 110 -19.09 -3.58 -3.74
CA GLY A 110 -18.85 -2.18 -3.33
C GLY A 110 -19.28 -1.85 -1.90
N SER A 111 -19.57 -2.85 -1.06
CA SER A 111 -19.91 -2.61 0.35
C SER A 111 -18.69 -2.82 1.25
N PHE A 112 -18.20 -1.75 1.87
CA PHE A 112 -17.03 -1.78 2.77
C PHE A 112 -17.40 -1.76 4.26
N ILE A 113 -18.60 -2.25 4.61
CA ILE A 113 -19.08 -2.20 6.00
C ILE A 113 -18.12 -2.86 6.98
N HIS A 114 -17.49 -3.98 6.60
CA HIS A 114 -16.52 -4.67 7.45
C HIS A 114 -15.37 -3.74 7.84
N LEU A 115 -14.84 -2.96 6.90
CA LEU A 115 -13.79 -1.99 7.21
C LEU A 115 -14.33 -0.85 8.11
N GLY A 116 -15.56 -0.40 7.84
CA GLY A 116 -16.24 0.59 8.69
C GLY A 116 -16.54 0.11 10.11
N LEU A 117 -16.63 -1.19 10.33
CA LEU A 117 -16.74 -1.82 11.65
C LEU A 117 -15.38 -1.96 12.33
N LEU A 118 -14.32 -2.28 11.57
CA LEU A 118 -12.97 -2.31 12.12
C LEU A 118 -12.45 -0.93 12.50
N ALA A 119 -12.92 0.13 11.85
CA ALA A 119 -12.64 1.50 12.25
C ALA A 119 -13.08 1.82 13.68
N ASP A 120 -14.11 1.11 14.19
CA ASP A 120 -14.53 1.22 15.57
C ASP A 120 -13.68 0.31 16.47
N SER A 121 -12.86 0.94 17.31
CA SER A 121 -11.95 0.24 18.22
C SER A 121 -12.66 -0.63 19.25
N THR A 122 -13.94 -0.37 19.54
CA THR A 122 -14.75 -1.17 20.48
C THR A 122 -15.03 -2.57 19.93
N VAL A 123 -15.28 -2.69 18.62
CA VAL A 123 -15.47 -3.99 17.93
C VAL A 123 -14.22 -4.86 18.10
N LEU A 124 -13.04 -4.26 18.11
CA LEU A 124 -11.77 -4.96 18.26
C LEU A 124 -11.42 -5.33 19.71
N GLU A 125 -11.98 -4.62 20.69
CA GLU A 125 -11.74 -4.84 22.12
C GLU A 125 -12.77 -5.77 22.75
N ASP A 126 -14.04 -5.59 22.40
CA ASP A 126 -15.17 -6.30 23.00
C ASP A 126 -15.52 -7.61 22.28
N SER A 127 -14.94 -7.85 21.09
CA SER A 127 -15.21 -9.09 20.37
C SER A 127 -14.52 -10.27 21.05
N GLU A 128 -15.30 -11.30 21.41
CA GLU A 128 -14.78 -12.63 21.78
C GLU A 128 -14.09 -13.37 20.61
N CYS A 129 -13.86 -12.68 19.50
CA CYS A 129 -13.22 -13.20 18.31
C CYS A 129 -11.74 -12.81 18.28
N ASP A 130 -10.97 -13.59 17.55
CA ASP A 130 -9.56 -13.26 17.35
C ASP A 130 -9.46 -12.02 16.47
N ARG A 131 -9.13 -10.88 17.08
CA ARG A 131 -8.97 -9.59 16.40
C ARG A 131 -8.02 -9.68 15.21
N PHE A 132 -6.97 -10.48 15.31
CA PHE A 132 -5.96 -10.59 14.25
C PHE A 132 -6.51 -11.37 13.06
N GLN A 133 -7.30 -12.41 13.32
CA GLN A 133 -7.99 -13.16 12.26
C GLN A 133 -9.00 -12.29 11.50
N ILE A 134 -9.74 -11.46 12.24
CA ILE A 134 -10.72 -10.54 11.64
C ILE A 134 -10.01 -9.51 10.75
N VAL A 135 -8.97 -8.85 11.29
CA VAL A 135 -8.17 -7.87 10.56
C VAL A 135 -7.57 -8.51 9.33
N ASP A 136 -6.99 -9.71 9.44
CA ASP A 136 -6.40 -10.43 8.32
C ASP A 136 -7.42 -10.72 7.20
N SER A 137 -8.60 -11.21 7.56
CA SER A 137 -9.66 -11.52 6.60
C SER A 137 -10.12 -10.28 5.83
N VAL A 138 -10.29 -9.16 6.54
CA VAL A 138 -10.71 -7.87 5.94
C VAL A 138 -9.60 -7.27 5.09
N VAL A 139 -8.38 -7.18 5.61
CA VAL A 139 -7.24 -6.59 4.90
C VAL A 139 -6.94 -7.36 3.62
N ARG A 140 -6.90 -8.70 3.68
CA ARG A 140 -6.71 -9.54 2.47
C ARG A 140 -7.82 -9.33 1.46
N GLY A 141 -9.07 -9.24 1.90
CA GLY A 141 -10.20 -8.92 1.03
C GLY A 141 -10.02 -7.56 0.33
N LEU A 142 -9.53 -6.54 1.03
CA LEU A 142 -9.30 -5.20 0.47
C LEU A 142 -8.15 -5.18 -0.54
N VAL A 143 -7.07 -5.92 -0.28
CA VAL A 143 -5.92 -5.99 -1.19
C VAL A 143 -6.32 -6.66 -2.51
N LEU A 144 -7.16 -7.69 -2.45
CA LEU A 144 -7.61 -8.44 -3.62
C LEU A 144 -8.75 -7.74 -4.38
N CYS A 145 -9.55 -6.90 -3.72
CA CYS A 145 -10.66 -6.21 -4.36
C CYS A 145 -10.21 -5.14 -5.36
N GLU A 146 -10.80 -5.14 -6.56
CA GLU A 146 -10.42 -4.18 -7.60
C GLU A 146 -10.78 -2.73 -7.28
N ARG A 147 -11.90 -2.53 -6.59
CA ARG A 147 -12.47 -1.23 -6.23
C ARG A 147 -12.28 -0.93 -4.75
N SER A 148 -11.13 -1.27 -4.17
CA SER A 148 -10.92 -1.06 -2.73
C SER A 148 -10.62 0.41 -2.38
N PRO A 149 -11.17 0.93 -1.28
CA PRO A 149 -10.81 2.23 -0.71
C PRO A 149 -9.30 2.36 -0.48
N LEU A 150 -8.66 1.24 -0.11
CA LEU A 150 -7.22 1.16 0.10
C LEU A 150 -6.42 1.50 -1.15
N ARG A 151 -6.88 1.00 -2.31
CA ARG A 151 -6.27 1.30 -3.60
C ARG A 151 -6.44 2.77 -3.97
N SER A 152 -7.65 3.31 -3.76
CA SER A 152 -7.92 4.74 -3.97
C SER A 152 -6.98 5.61 -3.13
N ALA A 153 -6.77 5.26 -1.85
CA ALA A 153 -5.86 5.97 -0.96
C ALA A 153 -4.40 5.92 -1.43
N VAL A 154 -3.93 4.77 -1.90
CA VAL A 154 -2.56 4.62 -2.41
C VAL A 154 -2.37 5.37 -3.73
N ILE A 155 -3.36 5.38 -4.61
CA ILE A 155 -3.32 6.17 -5.86
C ILE A 155 -3.23 7.66 -5.51
N ASP A 156 -4.10 8.14 -4.62
CA ASP A 156 -4.15 9.54 -4.17
C ASP A 156 -2.82 9.99 -3.53
N ALA A 157 -2.20 9.14 -2.71
CA ALA A 157 -0.99 9.49 -1.96
C ALA A 157 0.34 9.36 -2.73
N PHE A 158 0.41 8.52 -3.77
CA PHE A 158 1.68 8.14 -4.43
C PHE A 158 1.69 8.30 -5.96
N ARG A 159 0.64 8.84 -6.58
CA ARG A 159 0.60 9.07 -8.05
C ARG A 159 -0.04 10.38 -8.47
N GLY A 160 0.41 10.83 -9.66
CA GLY A 160 -0.11 11.96 -10.41
C GLY A 160 -0.85 11.54 -11.70
N HIS A 161 -1.74 12.43 -12.13
CA HIS A 161 -2.50 12.45 -13.41
C HIS A 161 -3.54 11.34 -13.68
N GLU A 162 -3.68 10.35 -12.81
CA GLU A 162 -4.81 9.41 -12.87
C GLU A 162 -6.08 10.13 -12.38
N PHE A 163 -7.06 10.32 -13.27
CA PHE A 163 -8.40 10.74 -12.86
C PHE A 163 -9.06 9.58 -12.12
N HIS A 164 -8.87 9.54 -10.80
CA HIS A 164 -9.53 8.57 -9.93
C HIS A 164 -10.44 9.32 -8.97
N GLU A 165 -11.71 8.99 -8.97
CA GLU A 165 -12.64 9.50 -7.96
C GLU A 165 -12.37 8.74 -6.65
N TYR A 166 -11.95 9.48 -5.62
CA TYR A 166 -11.84 8.95 -4.27
C TYR A 166 -13.03 9.49 -3.44
N PRO A 167 -14.08 8.68 -3.23
CA PRO A 167 -15.26 9.13 -2.51
C PRO A 167 -14.90 9.58 -1.08
N PRO A 168 -15.51 10.66 -0.57
CA PRO A 168 -15.19 11.17 0.77
C PRO A 168 -15.54 10.16 1.88
N GLU A 169 -16.54 9.30 1.65
CA GLU A 169 -16.92 8.22 2.58
C GLU A 169 -15.80 7.17 2.70
N ASP A 170 -15.22 6.76 1.57
CA ASP A 170 -14.09 5.85 1.52
C ASP A 170 -12.85 6.49 2.17
N ALA A 171 -12.62 7.77 1.89
CA ALA A 171 -11.53 8.54 2.49
C ALA A 171 -11.64 8.58 4.02
N ALA A 172 -12.82 8.88 4.56
CA ALA A 172 -13.05 8.91 6.00
C ALA A 172 -12.79 7.55 6.67
N ILE A 173 -13.15 6.44 6.02
CA ILE A 173 -12.91 5.10 6.56
C ILE A 173 -11.42 4.75 6.54
N ILE A 174 -10.69 5.12 5.48
CA ILE A 174 -9.22 4.93 5.42
C ILE A 174 -8.51 5.80 6.44
N ASP A 175 -8.93 7.06 6.59
CA ASP A 175 -8.40 8.01 7.57
C ASP A 175 -8.58 7.47 9.00
N ALA A 176 -9.73 6.83 9.29
CA ALA A 176 -10.00 6.19 10.57
C ALA A 176 -9.22 4.88 10.80
N THR A 177 -8.66 4.26 9.76
CA THR A 177 -7.99 2.95 9.81
C THR A 177 -6.52 3.02 9.41
N PHE A 178 -6.18 2.79 8.15
CA PHE A 178 -4.79 2.64 7.67
C PHE A 178 -3.95 3.92 7.78
N LYS A 179 -4.58 5.09 7.85
CA LYS A 179 -3.91 6.38 8.12
C LYS A 179 -3.96 6.78 9.60
N ASN A 180 -4.67 6.03 10.44
CA ASN A 180 -4.66 6.22 11.88
C ASN A 180 -3.53 5.37 12.49
N PRO A 181 -2.42 5.99 12.96
CA PRO A 181 -1.26 5.22 13.42
C PRO A 181 -1.58 4.35 14.64
N GLY A 182 -2.44 4.83 15.54
CA GLY A 182 -2.88 4.08 16.72
C GLY A 182 -3.70 2.84 16.37
N TRP A 183 -4.60 2.96 15.39
CA TRP A 183 -5.35 1.80 14.87
C TRP A 183 -4.42 0.80 14.19
N TYR A 184 -3.51 1.28 13.35
CA TYR A 184 -2.58 0.45 12.57
C TYR A 184 -1.70 -0.42 13.47
N LEU A 185 -1.15 0.16 14.55
CA LEU A 185 -0.36 -0.55 15.55
C LEU A 185 -1.23 -1.52 16.38
N LYS A 186 -2.36 -1.06 16.90
CA LYS A 186 -3.24 -1.87 17.75
C LYS A 186 -3.73 -3.14 17.05
N THR A 187 -3.95 -3.05 15.73
CA THR A 187 -4.44 -4.16 14.91
C THR A 187 -3.33 -5.00 14.29
N ASN A 188 -2.07 -4.56 14.35
CA ASN A 188 -0.95 -5.12 13.58
C ASN A 188 -1.30 -5.30 12.08
N ALA A 189 -1.94 -4.30 11.47
CA ALA A 189 -2.40 -4.39 10.08
C ALA A 189 -1.26 -4.67 9.08
N HIS A 190 -0.01 -4.34 9.42
CA HIS A 190 1.19 -4.66 8.63
C HIS A 190 1.33 -6.17 8.38
N TYR A 191 1.03 -7.03 9.36
CA TYR A 191 1.17 -8.48 9.19
C TYR A 191 0.27 -9.00 8.07
N SER A 192 -0.97 -8.54 8.02
CA SER A 192 -1.94 -8.94 6.99
C SER A 192 -1.65 -8.36 5.61
N LEU A 193 -0.79 -7.34 5.52
CA LEU A 193 -0.34 -6.74 4.27
C LEU A 193 0.95 -7.39 3.77
N LEU A 194 1.99 -7.39 4.61
CA LEU A 194 3.37 -7.66 4.22
C LEU A 194 3.74 -9.14 4.31
N ILE A 195 3.24 -9.90 5.31
CA ILE A 195 3.53 -11.34 5.38
C ILE A 195 3.03 -12.06 4.11
N PRO A 196 1.77 -11.87 3.66
CA PRO A 196 1.30 -12.52 2.44
C PRO A 196 2.07 -12.07 1.19
N ALA A 197 2.49 -10.80 1.15
CA ALA A 197 3.31 -10.28 0.08
C ALA A 197 4.69 -10.98 0.03
N ILE A 198 5.35 -11.10 1.17
CA ILE A 198 6.63 -11.79 1.33
C ILE A 198 6.49 -13.29 1.03
N GLU A 199 5.44 -13.95 1.49
CA GLU A 199 5.16 -15.36 1.21
C GLU A 199 4.99 -15.61 -0.29
N ARG A 200 4.25 -14.75 -1.00
CA ARG A 200 4.07 -14.87 -2.46
C ARG A 200 5.34 -14.54 -3.25
N LEU A 201 6.18 -13.63 -2.76
CA LEU A 201 7.51 -13.44 -3.34
C LEU A 201 8.40 -14.68 -3.12
N ASN A 202 8.33 -15.28 -1.93
CA ASN A 202 9.11 -16.48 -1.59
C ASN A 202 8.62 -17.75 -2.28
N SER A 203 7.38 -17.81 -2.75
CA SER A 203 6.91 -18.91 -3.57
C SER A 203 7.51 -18.89 -4.99
N GLY A 204 8.05 -17.75 -5.42
CA GLY A 204 8.54 -17.53 -6.79
C GLY A 204 7.41 -17.33 -7.81
N GLU A 205 6.17 -17.14 -7.36
CA GLU A 205 5.00 -16.90 -8.22
C GLU A 205 5.24 -15.77 -9.23
N PHE A 206 6.00 -14.75 -8.83
CA PHE A 206 6.24 -13.54 -9.62
C PHE A 206 7.53 -13.58 -10.46
N ASP A 207 8.40 -14.58 -10.30
CA ASP A 207 9.79 -14.51 -10.78
C ASP A 207 9.88 -14.33 -12.30
N ALA A 208 9.01 -14.99 -13.07
CA ALA A 208 8.99 -14.88 -14.53
C ALA A 208 8.48 -13.50 -14.99
N ASP A 209 7.33 -13.09 -14.46
CA ASP A 209 6.65 -11.85 -14.88
C ASP A 209 7.39 -10.60 -14.41
N TYR A 210 8.04 -10.66 -13.25
CA TYR A 210 8.63 -9.50 -12.58
C TYR A 210 10.11 -9.29 -12.90
N ASN A 211 10.77 -10.26 -13.53
CA ASN A 211 12.07 -10.09 -14.18
C ASN A 211 11.97 -9.80 -15.68
N GLY A 212 10.77 -9.88 -16.27
CA GLY A 212 10.54 -9.53 -17.67
C GLY A 212 10.51 -8.03 -17.95
N ASN A 213 10.40 -7.67 -19.23
CA ASN A 213 10.23 -6.28 -19.68
C ASN A 213 8.93 -5.70 -19.10
N GLY A 214 9.06 -4.73 -18.18
CA GLY A 214 8.05 -4.33 -17.21
C GLY A 214 6.86 -3.51 -17.70
N ARG A 215 6.10 -3.99 -18.70
CA ARG A 215 4.82 -3.34 -19.08
C ARG A 215 3.78 -3.34 -17.96
N HIS A 216 3.91 -4.22 -16.97
CA HIS A 216 3.02 -4.30 -15.80
C HIS A 216 3.00 -3.02 -14.95
N TYR A 217 3.99 -2.15 -15.09
CA TYR A 217 4.05 -0.86 -14.38
C TYR A 217 3.95 0.34 -15.33
N GLU A 218 3.78 0.10 -16.63
CA GLU A 218 3.47 1.14 -17.60
C GLU A 218 2.03 1.64 -17.42
N ALA A 219 1.79 2.91 -17.73
CA ALA A 219 0.46 3.46 -17.71
C ALA A 219 -0.23 3.14 -19.04
N GLU A 220 -1.16 2.20 -19.06
CA GLU A 220 -2.05 2.02 -20.21
C GLU A 220 -3.03 3.20 -20.23
N GLN A 221 -2.96 4.04 -21.27
CA GLN A 221 -3.87 5.19 -21.44
C GLN A 221 -3.87 6.19 -20.27
N GLY A 222 -2.75 6.30 -19.54
CA GLY A 222 -2.62 7.19 -18.38
C GLY A 222 -3.10 6.59 -17.06
N ILE A 223 -3.55 5.32 -17.05
CA ILE A 223 -3.89 4.59 -15.82
C ILE A 223 -2.80 3.56 -15.55
N SER A 224 -2.11 3.73 -14.44
CA SER A 224 -1.14 2.77 -13.96
C SER A 224 -1.77 1.48 -13.47
N THR A 225 -1.35 0.36 -14.04
CA THR A 225 -1.68 -0.97 -13.53
C THR A 225 -0.98 -1.31 -12.21
N ARG A 226 -0.03 -0.47 -11.77
CA ARG A 226 0.76 -0.64 -10.53
C ARG A 226 -0.12 -0.75 -9.28
N SER A 227 -1.21 0.03 -9.23
CA SER A 227 -2.16 0.02 -8.11
C SER A 227 -2.96 -1.28 -8.02
N ARG A 228 -3.02 -2.07 -9.10
CA ARG A 228 -3.63 -3.40 -9.13
C ARG A 228 -2.70 -4.50 -8.64
N CYS A 229 -1.38 -4.23 -8.55
CA CYS A 229 -0.43 -5.17 -7.99
C CYS A 229 -0.60 -5.25 -6.46
N SER A 230 -0.88 -6.43 -5.94
CA SER A 230 -1.05 -6.65 -4.50
C SER A 230 0.24 -6.37 -3.71
N LEU A 231 1.42 -6.64 -4.28
CA LEU A 231 2.70 -6.34 -3.63
C LEU A 231 2.92 -4.84 -3.49
N TYR A 232 2.69 -4.09 -4.58
CA TYR A 232 2.80 -2.64 -4.57
C TYR A 232 1.77 -2.00 -3.63
N LEU A 233 0.53 -2.51 -3.64
CA LEU A 233 -0.52 -2.04 -2.73
C LEU A 233 -0.13 -2.28 -1.27
N ALA A 234 0.34 -3.47 -0.91
CA ALA A 234 0.79 -3.78 0.44
C ALA A 234 1.96 -2.87 0.90
N LEU A 235 2.98 -2.74 0.05
CA LEU A 235 4.12 -1.83 0.28
C LEU A 235 3.64 -0.39 0.52
N LYS A 236 2.86 0.16 -0.40
CA LYS A 236 2.45 1.57 -0.32
C LYS A 236 1.45 1.83 0.80
N THR A 237 0.62 0.86 1.17
CA THR A 237 -0.21 0.98 2.37
C THR A 237 0.65 1.03 3.63
N HIS A 238 1.71 0.23 3.72
CA HIS A 238 2.61 0.31 4.87
C HIS A 238 3.36 1.64 4.94
N VAL A 239 3.88 2.11 3.80
CA VAL A 239 4.52 3.44 3.69
C VAL A 239 3.54 4.57 4.00
N LEU A 240 2.26 4.43 3.62
CA LEU A 240 1.21 5.38 3.99
C LEU A 240 1.07 5.49 5.51
N ALA A 241 0.99 4.35 6.21
CA ALA A 241 0.88 4.34 7.66
C ALA A 241 2.13 4.96 8.34
N LEU A 242 3.33 4.65 7.84
CA LEU A 242 4.58 5.25 8.31
C LEU A 242 4.61 6.77 8.08
N ARG A 243 4.16 7.22 6.91
CA ARG A 243 4.06 8.65 6.59
C ARG A 243 3.13 9.37 7.57
N GLU A 244 1.99 8.78 7.91
CA GLU A 244 1.08 9.39 8.90
C GLU A 244 1.65 9.37 10.32
N ALA A 245 2.36 8.31 10.72
CA ALA A 245 3.07 8.27 12.00
C ALA A 245 4.12 9.40 12.10
N VAL A 246 4.92 9.59 11.05
CA VAL A 246 5.89 10.69 10.96
C VAL A 246 5.18 12.06 10.99
N ASN A 247 4.13 12.25 10.20
CA ASN A 247 3.40 13.53 10.15
C ASN A 247 2.76 13.90 11.49
N THR A 248 2.29 12.91 12.25
CA THR A 248 1.65 13.10 13.56
C THR A 248 2.63 13.09 14.74
N GLY A 249 3.91 12.76 14.49
CA GLY A 249 4.94 12.68 15.53
C GLY A 249 4.75 11.54 16.51
N ILE A 250 4.06 10.46 16.12
CA ILE A 250 3.88 9.27 16.96
C ILE A 250 5.14 8.41 16.85
N ASP A 251 5.87 8.29 17.95
CA ASP A 251 7.11 7.51 18.04
C ASP A 251 6.86 6.15 18.70
N ASP A 252 6.68 5.11 17.88
CA ASP A 252 6.44 3.72 18.32
C ASP A 252 7.06 2.73 17.30
N ASP A 253 6.93 1.43 17.56
CA ASP A 253 7.42 0.36 16.70
C ASP A 253 6.49 0.11 15.51
N PHE A 254 6.58 0.96 14.49
CA PHE A 254 5.87 0.76 13.23
C PHE A 254 6.51 -0.31 12.33
N TYR A 255 7.41 -1.16 12.86
CA TYR A 255 8.03 -2.26 12.12
C TYR A 255 8.66 -1.81 10.79
N VAL A 256 9.39 -0.70 10.79
CA VAL A 256 10.08 -0.18 9.59
C VAL A 256 10.99 -1.25 8.95
N THR A 257 11.48 -2.18 9.76
CA THR A 257 12.26 -3.35 9.33
C THR A 257 11.52 -4.25 8.34
N ASP A 258 10.19 -4.24 8.29
CA ASP A 258 9.44 -5.02 7.31
C ASP A 258 9.70 -4.51 5.88
N LEU A 259 10.00 -3.22 5.70
CA LEU A 259 10.46 -2.67 4.42
C LEU A 259 11.82 -3.24 4.01
N LEU A 260 12.72 -3.46 4.98
CA LEU A 260 14.01 -4.10 4.72
C LEU A 260 13.84 -5.57 4.32
N ASP A 261 12.95 -6.29 4.98
CA ASP A 261 12.71 -7.70 4.66
C ASP A 261 12.05 -7.84 3.28
N LEU A 262 11.06 -6.99 2.97
CA LEU A 262 10.49 -6.93 1.62
C LEU A 262 11.56 -6.58 0.58
N PHE A 263 12.39 -5.57 0.85
CA PHE A 263 13.49 -5.17 -0.03
C PHE A 263 14.44 -6.33 -0.32
N ARG A 264 14.88 -7.05 0.72
CA ARG A 264 15.78 -8.20 0.59
C ARG A 264 15.19 -9.30 -0.27
N VAL A 265 13.91 -9.63 -0.04
CA VAL A 265 13.25 -10.69 -0.82
C VAL A 265 13.10 -10.28 -2.27
N VAL A 266 12.64 -9.06 -2.55
CA VAL A 266 12.55 -8.52 -3.93
C VAL A 266 13.93 -8.54 -4.59
N ARG A 267 14.98 -8.09 -3.89
CA ARG A 267 16.34 -8.09 -4.42
C ARG A 267 16.81 -9.51 -4.74
N GLN A 268 16.63 -10.46 -3.81
CA GLN A 268 17.03 -11.85 -4.00
C GLN A 268 16.35 -12.52 -5.20
N ARG A 269 15.10 -12.14 -5.51
CA ARG A 269 14.34 -12.63 -6.66
C ARG A 269 14.61 -11.86 -7.97
N SER A 270 15.13 -10.65 -7.86
CA SER A 270 15.61 -9.88 -9.02
C SER A 270 16.84 -10.55 -9.63
N HIS A 271 16.86 -10.64 -10.96
CA HIS A 271 17.97 -11.16 -11.75
C HIS A 271 18.38 -10.16 -12.84
N PHE A 272 19.69 -9.95 -13.02
CA PHE A 272 20.19 -9.15 -14.11
C PHE A 272 20.20 -9.95 -15.42
N ASP A 273 19.32 -9.56 -16.35
CA ASP A 273 19.35 -10.01 -17.74
C ASP A 273 19.67 -8.83 -18.65
N GLY A 274 20.87 -8.82 -19.27
CA GLY A 274 21.29 -7.75 -20.17
C GLY A 274 20.30 -7.48 -21.32
N ALA A 275 19.60 -8.51 -21.81
CA ALA A 275 18.61 -8.34 -22.88
C ALA A 275 17.38 -7.52 -22.44
N VAL A 276 17.06 -7.53 -21.15
CA VAL A 276 15.97 -6.76 -20.53
C VAL A 276 16.50 -5.40 -20.07
N TRP A 277 17.59 -5.41 -19.29
CA TRP A 277 18.11 -4.22 -18.61
C TRP A 277 18.79 -3.21 -19.54
N GLU A 278 19.32 -3.67 -20.68
CA GLU A 278 19.98 -2.81 -21.67
C GLU A 278 19.11 -2.59 -22.92
N SER A 279 17.85 -3.04 -22.88
CA SER A 279 16.93 -2.92 -24.01
C SER A 279 16.60 -1.45 -24.30
N GLY A 280 16.67 -1.07 -25.58
CA GLY A 280 16.23 0.24 -26.03
C GLY A 280 14.71 0.46 -25.97
N LEU A 281 13.95 -0.59 -25.66
CA LEU A 281 12.48 -0.58 -25.57
C LEU A 281 11.96 -0.53 -24.13
N THR A 282 12.82 -0.74 -23.13
CA THR A 282 12.44 -0.70 -21.71
C THR A 282 12.59 0.71 -21.14
N ASN A 283 11.85 1.00 -20.08
CA ASN A 283 12.15 2.17 -19.26
C ASN A 283 13.60 2.03 -18.73
N PHE A 284 14.50 2.90 -19.19
CA PHE A 284 15.92 2.85 -18.82
C PHE A 284 16.16 3.07 -17.33
N GLU A 285 15.23 3.71 -16.62
CA GLU A 285 15.36 3.94 -15.18
C GLU A 285 15.04 2.67 -14.40
N HIS A 286 13.94 1.98 -14.75
CA HIS A 286 13.46 0.79 -14.06
C HIS A 286 12.91 -0.25 -15.07
N PRO A 287 13.79 -1.13 -15.61
CA PRO A 287 13.42 -1.99 -16.74
C PRO A 287 12.49 -3.14 -16.36
N THR A 288 12.43 -3.50 -15.07
CA THR A 288 11.61 -4.61 -14.56
C THR A 288 10.74 -4.17 -13.37
N PRO A 289 9.61 -4.86 -13.12
CA PRO A 289 8.84 -4.74 -11.89
C PRO A 289 9.65 -4.81 -10.60
N PHE A 290 10.58 -5.77 -10.49
CA PHE A 290 11.42 -5.87 -9.29
C PHE A 290 12.37 -4.68 -9.15
N ALA A 291 12.99 -4.21 -10.23
CA ALA A 291 13.83 -3.01 -10.20
C ALA A 291 13.02 -1.78 -9.76
N PHE A 292 11.78 -1.65 -10.24
CA PHE A 292 10.87 -0.59 -9.83
C PHE A 292 10.52 -0.69 -8.33
N LEU A 293 10.19 -1.88 -7.80
CA LEU A 293 9.91 -2.06 -6.38
C LEU A 293 11.11 -1.73 -5.48
N LEU A 294 12.33 -2.12 -5.89
CA LEU A 294 13.55 -1.77 -5.16
C LEU A 294 13.77 -0.26 -5.10
N TYR A 295 13.58 0.43 -6.24
CA TYR A 295 13.64 1.88 -6.31
C TYR A 295 12.59 2.53 -5.40
N GLU A 296 11.32 2.10 -5.50
CA GLU A 296 10.24 2.67 -4.70
C GLU A 296 10.50 2.53 -3.21
N ILE A 297 10.98 1.38 -2.72
CA ILE A 297 11.31 1.21 -1.29
C ILE A 297 12.43 2.17 -0.87
N LEU A 298 13.50 2.31 -1.67
CA LEU A 298 14.60 3.22 -1.35
C LEU A 298 14.14 4.68 -1.32
N HIS A 299 13.34 5.09 -2.30
CA HIS A 299 12.84 6.46 -2.41
C HIS A 299 11.77 6.76 -1.35
N ASP A 300 10.94 5.78 -0.98
CA ASP A 300 9.99 5.92 0.12
C ASP A 300 10.72 6.12 1.45
N LEU A 301 11.79 5.36 1.70
CA LEU A 301 12.63 5.52 2.90
C LEU A 301 13.33 6.90 2.93
N GLU A 302 13.78 7.40 1.78
CA GLU A 302 14.33 8.76 1.66
C GLU A 302 13.27 9.84 1.99
N ASP A 303 12.07 9.78 1.37
CA ASP A 303 10.97 10.72 1.65
C ASP A 303 10.55 10.68 3.12
N LEU A 304 10.39 9.47 3.67
CA LEU A 304 10.08 9.27 5.08
C LEU A 304 11.17 9.86 5.98
N PHE A 305 12.45 9.62 5.68
CA PHE A 305 13.56 10.17 6.46
C PHE A 305 13.59 11.69 6.41
N CYS A 306 13.40 12.29 5.23
CA CYS A 306 13.36 13.74 5.07
C CYS A 306 12.26 14.39 5.92
N ARG A 307 11.09 13.73 6.00
CA ARG A 307 9.96 14.17 6.84
C ARG A 307 10.22 13.94 8.32
N ALA A 308 10.95 12.89 8.67
CA ALA A 308 11.26 12.52 10.04
C ALA A 308 12.48 13.26 10.62
N LEU A 309 13.29 13.91 9.79
CA LEU A 309 14.50 14.65 10.19
C LEU A 309 14.30 15.66 11.35
N PRO A 310 13.19 16.44 11.44
CA PRO A 310 12.98 17.35 12.56
C PRO A 310 12.50 16.65 13.84
N LEU A 311 12.22 15.35 13.79
CA LEU A 311 11.70 14.57 14.92
C LEU A 311 12.85 13.93 15.69
N GLU A 312 12.67 13.80 16.99
CA GLU A 312 13.49 12.96 17.84
C GLU A 312 12.74 11.67 18.14
N GLY A 313 13.44 10.53 18.23
CA GLY A 313 12.78 9.29 18.60
C GLY A 313 13.41 8.04 18.00
N ARG A 314 12.70 6.93 18.19
CA ARG A 314 13.01 5.63 17.61
C ARG A 314 12.65 5.58 16.12
N LEU A 315 11.47 6.05 15.73
CA LEU A 315 10.95 5.95 14.36
C LEU A 315 11.87 6.64 13.32
N PRO A 316 12.35 7.90 13.50
CA PRO A 316 13.30 8.52 12.58
C PRO A 316 14.60 7.73 12.46
N HIS A 317 15.09 7.19 13.59
CA HIS A 317 16.30 6.38 13.64
C HIS A 317 16.14 5.04 12.89
N ASP A 318 15.02 4.34 13.10
CA ASP A 318 14.71 3.06 12.46
C ASP A 318 14.53 3.24 10.94
N ILE A 319 13.92 4.34 10.48
CA ILE A 319 13.87 4.72 9.06
C ILE A 319 15.27 4.92 8.50
N ALA A 320 16.10 5.73 9.17
CA ALA A 320 17.45 6.04 8.71
C ALA A 320 18.36 4.81 8.63
N LEU A 321 18.29 3.94 9.65
CA LEU A 321 19.01 2.67 9.68
C LEU A 321 18.54 1.73 8.57
N THR A 322 17.23 1.57 8.42
CA THR A 322 16.64 0.71 7.39
C THR A 322 17.06 1.15 6.00
N TRP A 323 17.00 2.47 5.72
CA TRP A 323 17.48 3.03 4.46
C TRP A 323 18.95 2.74 4.20
N SER A 324 19.80 2.96 5.21
CA SER A 324 21.24 2.68 5.14
C SER A 324 21.51 1.20 4.80
N PHE A 325 20.76 0.27 5.41
CA PHE A 325 20.89 -1.15 5.15
C PHE A 325 20.43 -1.55 3.76
N CYS A 326 19.31 -1.02 3.27
CA CYS A 326 18.83 -1.29 1.91
C CYS A 326 19.85 -0.85 0.85
N VAL A 327 20.41 0.36 0.98
CA VAL A 327 21.43 0.87 0.05
C VAL A 327 22.68 0.01 0.07
N TRP A 328 23.16 -0.38 1.25
CA TRP A 328 24.32 -1.25 1.38
C TRP A 328 24.08 -2.64 0.75
N ASP A 329 22.94 -3.26 1.05
CA ASP A 329 22.54 -4.56 0.49
C ASP A 329 22.43 -4.48 -1.05
N LEU A 330 21.88 -3.38 -1.59
CA LEU A 330 21.84 -3.13 -3.03
C LEU A 330 23.24 -3.04 -3.65
N ALA A 331 24.12 -2.22 -3.07
CA ALA A 331 25.47 -1.99 -3.59
C ALA A 331 26.26 -3.31 -3.74
N THR A 332 26.05 -4.25 -2.83
CA THR A 332 26.74 -5.55 -2.82
C THR A 332 26.11 -6.62 -3.74
N SER A 333 24.96 -6.35 -4.35
CA SER A 333 24.19 -7.33 -5.14
C SER A 333 24.59 -7.42 -6.62
N LYS A 334 25.77 -8.00 -6.90
CA LYS A 334 26.40 -7.98 -8.23
C LYS A 334 25.58 -8.62 -9.37
N ASP A 335 24.76 -9.62 -9.06
CA ASP A 335 24.06 -10.45 -10.07
C ASP A 335 22.55 -10.22 -10.11
N ASN A 336 22.01 -9.45 -9.16
CA ASN A 336 20.57 -9.26 -9.00
C ASN A 336 20.01 -8.10 -9.84
N VAL A 337 20.84 -7.08 -10.08
CA VAL A 337 20.48 -5.84 -10.76
C VAL A 337 21.68 -5.28 -11.52
N SER A 338 21.44 -4.42 -12.52
CA SER A 338 22.53 -3.81 -13.30
C SER A 338 23.51 -3.00 -12.42
N GLU A 339 24.77 -2.92 -12.84
CA GLU A 339 25.77 -2.09 -12.17
C GLU A 339 25.38 -0.61 -12.18
N SER A 340 24.84 -0.10 -13.29
CA SER A 340 24.37 1.28 -13.41
C SER A 340 23.28 1.62 -12.41
N PHE A 341 22.30 0.73 -12.22
CA PHE A 341 21.23 0.92 -11.24
C PHE A 341 21.80 0.99 -9.81
N ARG A 342 22.68 0.05 -9.44
CA ARG A 342 23.31 0.05 -8.11
C ARG A 342 24.11 1.31 -7.85
N LEU A 343 24.91 1.75 -8.82
CA LEU A 343 25.72 2.96 -8.70
C LEU A 343 24.86 4.22 -8.61
N CYS A 344 23.76 4.28 -9.37
CA CYS A 344 22.80 5.39 -9.32
C CYS A 344 22.21 5.55 -7.92
N GLU A 345 21.58 4.50 -7.39
CA GLU A 345 20.93 4.55 -6.07
C GLU A 345 21.94 4.79 -4.94
N SER A 346 23.13 4.17 -5.02
CA SER A 346 24.20 4.40 -4.05
C SER A 346 24.71 5.86 -4.09
N ALA A 347 24.82 6.45 -5.29
CA ALA A 347 25.24 7.83 -5.46
C ALA A 347 24.20 8.82 -4.94
N ASN A 348 22.91 8.54 -5.12
CA ASN A 348 21.81 9.35 -4.57
C ASN A 348 21.91 9.40 -3.04
N TYR A 349 22.02 8.23 -2.39
CA TYR A 349 22.19 8.14 -0.94
C TYR A 349 23.46 8.87 -0.44
N LEU A 350 24.61 8.67 -1.10
CA LEU A 350 25.85 9.33 -0.72
C LEU A 350 25.77 10.85 -0.89
N THR A 351 25.10 11.31 -1.95
CA THR A 351 24.87 12.75 -2.18
C THR A 351 24.04 13.33 -1.06
N PHE A 352 22.98 12.64 -0.66
CA PHE A 352 22.14 13.03 0.47
C PHE A 352 22.94 13.09 1.78
N ALA A 353 23.68 12.04 2.12
CA ALA A 353 24.52 12.00 3.33
C ALA A 353 25.57 13.12 3.35
N LEU A 354 26.17 13.44 2.20
CA LEU A 354 27.11 14.57 2.08
C LEU A 354 26.44 15.92 2.28
N GLN A 355 25.19 16.10 1.82
CA GLN A 355 24.42 17.32 2.06
C GLN A 355 24.03 17.46 3.53
N LEU A 356 23.73 16.34 4.20
CA LEU A 356 23.44 16.29 5.63
C LEU A 356 24.70 16.49 6.50
N ALA A 357 25.89 16.30 5.93
CA ALA A 357 27.19 16.28 6.60
C ALA A 357 27.37 15.15 7.64
N TYR A 358 26.47 14.17 7.65
CA TYR A 358 26.45 12.99 8.50
C TYR A 358 25.82 11.82 7.73
N ALA A 359 26.10 10.58 8.12
CA ALA A 359 25.25 9.49 7.66
C ALA A 359 23.82 9.69 8.20
N PRO A 360 22.75 9.34 7.45
CA PRO A 360 21.37 9.50 7.91
C PRO A 360 21.11 8.96 9.33
N HIS A 361 21.63 7.78 9.65
CA HIS A 361 21.46 7.19 10.99
C HIS A 361 22.27 7.89 12.10
N GLU A 362 23.31 8.65 11.75
CA GLU A 362 24.07 9.48 12.70
C GLU A 362 23.36 10.80 13.01
N ALA A 363 22.54 11.29 12.06
CA ALA A 363 21.77 12.53 12.24
C ALA A 363 20.58 12.37 13.19
N CYS A 364 20.08 11.14 13.35
CA CYS A 364 19.02 10.80 14.30
C CYS A 364 19.60 9.90 15.40
N PRO A 365 20.19 10.45 16.48
CA PRO A 365 20.67 9.66 17.60
C PRO A 365 19.47 9.01 18.29
N GLY A 366 19.17 7.76 17.94
CA GLY A 366 18.11 7.01 18.59
C GLY A 366 18.40 6.92 20.08
N LYS A 367 17.39 7.16 20.92
CA LYS A 367 17.42 6.62 22.28
C LYS A 367 17.27 5.11 22.12
N LEU A 368 18.39 4.40 22.10
CA LEU A 368 18.37 2.94 22.18
C LEU A 368 17.46 2.58 23.37
N PRO A 369 16.40 1.78 23.19
CA PRO A 369 15.60 1.34 24.32
C PRO A 369 16.56 0.71 25.32
N GLU A 370 16.49 1.14 26.58
CA GLU A 370 17.26 0.50 27.64
C GLU A 370 17.05 -1.01 27.50
N PRO A 371 18.12 -1.81 27.37
CA PRO A 371 17.95 -3.23 27.11
C PRO A 371 17.14 -3.82 28.25
N SER A 372 15.88 -4.19 27.95
CA SER A 372 15.12 -5.02 28.86
C SER A 372 15.95 -6.28 29.07
N VAL A 373 16.30 -6.54 30.32
CA VAL A 373 17.29 -7.54 30.70
C VAL A 373 16.77 -8.93 30.33
N THR A 374 17.05 -9.37 29.11
CA THR A 374 17.14 -10.78 28.74
C THR A 374 18.41 -10.96 27.94
N LYS A 375 19.36 -11.66 28.55
CA LYS A 375 20.70 -11.97 28.03
C LYS A 375 20.60 -12.72 26.69
N ALA A 376 20.68 -12.01 25.58
CA ALA A 376 21.05 -12.60 24.29
C ALA A 376 22.29 -11.85 23.78
N LYS A 377 23.47 -12.45 23.98
CA LYS A 377 24.73 -12.00 23.37
C LYS A 377 24.58 -12.07 21.84
N ARG A 378 24.46 -10.93 21.17
CA ARG A 378 24.73 -10.82 19.73
C ARG A 378 26.09 -10.17 19.54
N THR A 379 27.05 -11.00 19.13
CA THR A 379 28.36 -10.59 18.67
C THR A 379 28.29 -10.53 17.15
N TYR A 380 28.32 -9.35 16.54
CA TYR A 380 28.55 -9.19 15.10
C TYR A 380 29.86 -8.44 14.91
N TRP A 381 30.85 -9.15 14.40
CA TRP A 381 32.16 -8.64 14.03
C TRP A 381 32.10 -7.98 12.65
N TRP A 382 32.72 -6.80 12.53
CA TRP A 382 32.98 -6.13 11.26
C TRP A 382 34.36 -6.53 10.73
N SER A 383 34.43 -6.92 9.46
CA SER A 383 35.67 -7.04 8.70
C SER A 383 35.44 -6.46 7.30
N ILE A 384 36.08 -5.33 7.01
CA ILE A 384 36.10 -4.69 5.70
C ILE A 384 37.32 -5.23 4.94
N SER A 385 37.09 -5.84 3.78
CA SER A 385 38.15 -6.09 2.81
C SER A 385 37.90 -5.22 1.57
N ASN A 386 38.87 -4.35 1.29
CA ASN A 386 38.87 -3.47 0.13
C ASN A 386 39.42 -4.22 -1.08
N ASN A 387 38.68 -4.25 -2.18
CA ASN A 387 39.22 -4.32 -3.54
C ASN A 387 38.11 -4.10 -4.57
N ALA A 388 38.13 -2.97 -5.29
CA ALA A 388 37.83 -2.93 -6.73
C ALA A 388 38.05 -1.52 -7.31
N THR A 389 38.65 -1.53 -8.48
CA THR A 389 39.10 -0.44 -9.36
C THR A 389 37.97 0.08 -10.24
N SER A 390 38.04 1.37 -10.57
CA SER A 390 36.95 2.17 -11.17
C SER A 390 36.98 2.25 -12.70
N GLY A 391 35.79 2.21 -13.32
CA GLY A 391 35.48 2.70 -14.67
C GLY A 391 34.60 3.97 -14.62
N PRO A 392 34.56 4.80 -15.69
CA PRO A 392 33.88 6.09 -15.65
C PRO A 392 32.45 6.00 -16.18
N CYS A 393 31.45 6.38 -15.38
CA CYS A 393 30.07 6.61 -15.84
C CYS A 393 29.61 8.06 -15.60
N CYS A 394 28.70 8.47 -16.47
CA CYS A 394 28.37 9.83 -16.87
C CYS A 394 27.59 10.65 -15.82
N LEU A 395 28.14 11.81 -15.45
CA LEU A 395 27.40 12.89 -14.79
C LEU A 395 26.58 13.69 -15.83
N ARG A 396 25.25 13.59 -15.79
CA ARG A 396 24.34 14.56 -16.41
C ARG A 396 23.12 14.78 -15.51
N SER A 397 23.16 15.82 -14.68
CA SER A 397 22.06 16.77 -14.42
C SER A 397 22.41 17.60 -13.18
N TRP A 398 23.20 18.67 -13.35
CA TRP A 398 23.37 19.72 -12.36
C TRP A 398 23.36 21.05 -13.10
N LYS A 399 22.28 21.83 -12.93
CA LYS A 399 22.25 23.30 -13.02
C LYS A 399 20.83 23.79 -12.69
N ASN A 400 20.65 24.29 -11.47
CA ASN A 400 20.21 25.67 -11.19
C ASN A 400 19.70 25.79 -9.74
N SER A 401 20.52 26.30 -8.85
CA SER A 401 20.13 27.30 -7.85
C SER A 401 21.41 27.95 -7.32
N ILE A 402 21.34 29.23 -6.90
CA ILE A 402 22.43 30.21 -6.67
C ILE A 402 22.72 31.01 -7.97
N ARG A 403 22.34 32.29 -8.17
CA ARG A 403 22.33 33.45 -7.25
C ARG A 403 21.50 34.63 -7.82
N VAL A 404 20.90 35.37 -6.87
CA VAL A 404 20.86 36.85 -6.73
C VAL A 404 20.01 37.73 -7.66
N SER A 405 19.25 38.57 -6.96
CA SER A 405 18.45 39.74 -7.32
C SER A 405 18.87 40.54 -8.55
N GLY A 406 17.87 40.88 -9.37
CA GLY A 406 17.92 41.97 -10.33
C GLY A 406 16.55 42.21 -10.94
N THR A 407 15.87 43.27 -10.53
CA THR A 407 14.60 43.75 -11.09
C THR A 407 14.76 44.24 -12.52
N PHE A 408 13.93 43.80 -13.47
CA PHE A 408 13.48 44.60 -14.62
C PHE A 408 12.16 44.07 -15.21
N LYS A 409 11.28 45.00 -15.60
CA LYS A 409 9.89 44.81 -16.08
C LYS A 409 9.80 44.68 -17.62
N THR A 410 8.60 44.23 -18.06
CA THR A 410 7.93 44.31 -19.39
C THR A 410 8.43 43.36 -20.50
N SER A 411 7.63 42.81 -21.43
CA SER A 411 6.18 42.59 -21.60
C SER A 411 5.95 41.64 -22.80
N THR A 412 4.92 40.80 -22.74
CA THR A 412 4.03 40.28 -23.83
C THR A 412 4.55 39.66 -25.15
N ASN A 413 3.96 38.47 -25.41
CA ASN A 413 3.45 37.90 -26.67
C ASN A 413 4.33 36.99 -27.56
N GLY A 414 3.76 35.81 -27.88
CA GLY A 414 3.64 35.35 -29.27
C GLY A 414 4.23 33.98 -29.65
N TYR A 415 3.34 33.00 -29.85
CA TYR A 415 3.48 31.72 -30.57
C TYR A 415 4.23 31.79 -31.93
N GLN A 416 5.09 30.79 -32.25
CA GLN A 416 4.90 29.80 -33.35
C GLN A 416 6.17 28.97 -33.69
N ARG A 417 5.90 27.78 -34.27
CA ARG A 417 6.78 26.65 -34.67
C ARG A 417 7.82 27.00 -35.77
N SER A 418 8.98 26.33 -35.78
CA SER A 418 9.33 25.23 -36.72
C SER A 418 10.85 25.03 -36.94
N LEU A 419 11.20 23.75 -37.13
CA LEU A 419 12.38 23.11 -37.72
C LEU A 419 13.51 23.98 -38.32
N ALA A 420 14.75 23.76 -37.85
CA ALA A 420 15.93 23.78 -38.71
C ALA A 420 17.08 22.93 -38.15
N CYS A 421 17.73 22.21 -39.05
CA CYS A 421 18.73 21.17 -38.84
C CYS A 421 20.15 21.75 -38.60
N ASN A 422 20.90 21.07 -37.73
CA ASN A 422 22.25 20.55 -38.01
C ASN A 422 23.33 21.55 -38.49
N LYS A 423 23.99 22.22 -37.54
CA LYS A 423 25.36 22.79 -37.73
C LYS A 423 26.20 22.97 -36.46
N ASP A 424 25.61 22.83 -35.26
CA ASP A 424 26.32 23.09 -33.98
C ASP A 424 27.06 21.88 -33.37
N SER A 425 27.00 20.71 -34.02
CA SER A 425 27.55 19.47 -33.47
C SER A 425 29.07 19.31 -33.61
N ARG A 426 29.77 20.17 -34.38
CA ARG A 426 31.23 20.07 -34.57
C ARG A 426 32.06 20.97 -33.65
N LEU A 427 31.50 22.08 -33.16
CA LEU A 427 32.19 22.95 -32.19
C LEU A 427 32.10 22.41 -30.76
N ALA A 428 31.01 21.71 -30.42
CA ALA A 428 30.83 21.09 -29.10
C ALA A 428 31.80 19.92 -28.81
N PHE A 429 32.36 19.29 -29.84
CA PHE A 429 33.26 18.13 -29.70
C PHE A 429 34.71 18.53 -29.37
N ALA A 430 35.15 19.72 -29.77
CA ALA A 430 36.50 20.24 -29.52
C ALA A 430 36.65 20.75 -28.07
N ASP A 431 35.62 21.40 -27.52
CA ASP A 431 35.60 21.83 -26.11
C ASP A 431 35.42 20.67 -25.12
N GLN A 432 34.74 19.58 -25.54
CA GLN A 432 34.61 18.35 -24.74
C GLN A 432 35.94 17.63 -24.51
N GLN A 433 36.90 17.71 -25.44
CA GLN A 433 38.21 17.08 -25.30
C GLN A 433 39.15 17.88 -24.38
N ARG A 434 38.95 19.20 -24.29
CA ARG A 434 39.76 20.08 -23.41
C ARG A 434 39.31 20.01 -21.94
N LEU A 435 38.01 19.80 -21.69
CA LEU A 435 37.44 19.63 -20.34
C LEU A 435 37.67 18.24 -19.73
N LYS A 436 37.99 17.21 -20.52
CA LYS A 436 38.33 15.86 -20.04
C LYS A 436 39.67 15.76 -19.28
N ARG A 437 40.51 16.81 -19.28
CA ARG A 437 41.84 16.80 -18.65
C ARG A 437 41.93 17.50 -17.28
N MET A 438 40.85 18.10 -16.80
CA MET A 438 40.76 18.67 -15.45
C MET A 438 39.65 17.93 -14.71
N HIS A 439 40.01 16.98 -13.83
CA HIS A 439 39.22 16.47 -12.69
C HIS A 439 39.64 15.04 -12.30
N ARG A 440 40.93 14.90 -11.97
CA ARG A 440 41.44 13.77 -11.17
C ARG A 440 42.16 14.25 -9.92
N SER A 441 42.79 15.43 -9.97
CA SER A 441 43.47 16.07 -8.84
C SER A 441 42.51 16.50 -7.73
N ASP A 442 41.32 16.98 -8.08
CA ASP A 442 40.46 17.70 -7.14
C ASP A 442 39.63 16.75 -6.27
N PHE A 443 39.20 15.62 -6.83
CA PHE A 443 38.54 14.55 -6.08
C PHE A 443 39.50 13.87 -5.09
N SER A 444 40.72 13.55 -5.54
CA SER A 444 41.76 13.02 -4.64
C SER A 444 42.28 14.04 -3.62
N ARG A 445 42.01 15.34 -3.80
CA ARG A 445 42.30 16.40 -2.82
C ARG A 445 41.20 16.49 -1.76
N ALA A 446 39.94 16.46 -2.17
CA ALA A 446 38.78 16.46 -1.26
C ALA A 446 38.80 15.26 -0.30
N VAL A 447 39.09 14.05 -0.80
CA VAL A 447 39.21 12.83 0.04
C VAL A 447 40.38 12.93 1.03
N ARG A 448 41.50 13.57 0.63
CA ARG A 448 42.67 13.77 1.51
C ARG A 448 42.45 14.85 2.57
N GLU A 449 41.64 15.87 2.29
CA GLU A 449 41.28 16.90 3.26
C GLU A 449 40.28 16.38 4.31
N LEU A 450 39.35 15.50 3.91
CA LEU A 450 38.42 14.82 4.82
C LEU A 450 39.13 13.93 5.86
N HIS A 451 40.17 13.19 5.44
CA HIS A 451 41.00 12.39 6.35
C HIS A 451 41.94 13.22 7.25
N ARG A 452 42.25 14.47 6.87
CA ARG A 452 43.05 15.37 7.72
C ARG A 452 42.19 16.08 8.78
N GLY A 453 40.91 16.32 8.50
CA GLY A 453 39.97 16.94 9.44
C GLY A 453 39.62 16.04 10.63
N THR A 454 39.48 14.74 10.40
CA THR A 454 39.10 13.75 11.43
C THR A 454 40.20 13.41 12.43
N ARG A 455 41.49 13.64 12.11
CA ARG A 455 42.62 13.42 13.03
C ARG A 455 42.93 14.59 13.98
N ARG A 456 42.25 15.73 13.88
CA ARG A 456 42.56 16.93 14.69
C ARG A 456 41.60 17.22 15.85
N ARG A 457 40.65 16.34 16.17
CA ARG A 457 39.76 16.49 17.33
C ARG A 457 39.81 15.26 18.24
N SER A 458 40.96 15.04 18.86
CA SER A 458 41.08 14.17 20.04
C SER A 458 42.22 14.67 20.93
N SER A 459 42.02 15.82 21.58
CA SER A 459 42.76 16.24 22.76
C SER A 459 41.98 17.33 23.48
N VAL A 460 41.08 16.92 24.38
CA VAL A 460 40.62 17.74 25.51
C VAL A 460 41.30 17.13 26.74
N PRO A 461 42.07 17.90 27.52
CA PRO A 461 42.70 17.39 28.75
C PRO A 461 41.71 17.38 29.91
N CYS A 462 42.05 16.56 30.92
CA CYS A 462 41.32 16.25 32.15
C CYS A 462 40.69 17.43 32.88
#